data_AF-A0A2G6HKP7-F1
#
_entry.id   AF-A0A2G6HKP7-F1
#
_cell.length_a   1.000
_cell.length_b   1.000
_cell.length_c   1.000
_cell.angle_alpha   90.00
_cell.angle_beta   90.00
_cell.angle_gamma   90.00
#
_symmetry.space_group_name_H-M   'P 1'
#
loop_
_entity.id
_entity.type
_entity.pdbx_description
1 polymer ?
#
loop_
_entity_poly.entity_id
_entity_poly.type
_entity_poly.pdbx_seq_one_letter_code
_entity_poly.pdbx_strand_id
1 'polypeptide(L)'
;MRHSLAWLGDSTGRLVNGGTGVQSSFPSWLSPLGWGQQLYPFTQQRLWVFGLFAALIVAAVAVSLVLMTRRDVGMGIFPTKDGAPRAAASLSSAFGLARRLQGGVLRGWAVAVFILGVSYGLVINELQGFLTDNEELREVFLQFGDEPTEAFLGLLIAFMTITITGYAVQSMLRMRAEESAGHLEPLLATGVSRRRWVLSHVGFVALGVLLLTLLTALSMGVTYVVSTGTAWSELWDVFAAVFTQSAAIFAFMGFVMLLFGLLPNLAVPVAWGAFAGCFVVQQLGVLLDLPQWVFDLSPFAHLPAMPAEAFELAPLLALLAVAAALHLTGLAFFSRRDIQTK
;
A
#
# COMPACT_ATOMS: atom_id res chain seq x y z
N MET A 1 7.45 6.83 13.00
CA MET A 1 8.17 8.00 13.54
C MET A 1 8.53 9.06 12.50
N ARG A 2 8.81 8.75 11.22
CA ARG A 2 9.12 9.79 10.21
C ARG A 2 7.87 10.50 9.64
N HIS A 3 6.75 9.79 9.52
CA HIS A 3 5.47 10.36 9.05
C HIS A 3 4.84 11.37 10.03
N SER A 4 5.05 11.19 11.32
CA SER A 4 4.48 12.06 12.35
C SER A 4 5.08 13.46 12.37
N LEU A 5 6.33 13.64 11.89
CA LEU A 5 7.02 14.94 11.97
C LEU A 5 6.58 15.93 10.89
N ALA A 6 6.30 15.47 9.68
CA ALA A 6 5.77 16.34 8.62
C ALA A 6 4.33 16.79 8.93
N TRP A 7 3.50 15.86 9.40
CA TRP A 7 2.12 16.16 9.79
C TRP A 7 2.05 17.09 11.02
N LEU A 8 2.92 16.88 12.03
CA LEU A 8 3.08 17.81 13.16
C LEU A 8 3.56 19.19 12.72
N GLY A 9 4.42 19.26 11.69
CA GLY A 9 4.92 20.52 11.16
C GLY A 9 3.86 21.32 10.40
N ASP A 10 2.98 20.65 9.66
CA ASP A 10 1.90 21.28 8.91
C ASP A 10 0.72 21.68 9.82
N SER A 11 0.36 20.83 10.80
CA SER A 11 -0.70 21.11 11.80
C SER A 11 -0.35 22.20 12.82
N THR A 12 0.94 22.49 13.03
CA THR A 12 1.40 23.61 13.88
C THR A 12 1.84 24.83 13.06
N GLY A 13 1.62 24.80 11.74
CA GLY A 13 1.92 25.91 10.84
C GLY A 13 1.00 27.11 11.07
N ARG A 14 1.47 28.31 10.72
CA ARG A 14 0.63 29.52 10.74
C ARG A 14 -0.05 29.68 9.40
N LEU A 15 -1.36 29.91 9.40
CA LEU A 15 -2.09 30.37 8.23
C LEU A 15 -1.57 31.78 7.86
N VAL A 16 -1.16 31.96 6.61
CA VAL A 16 -0.71 33.23 6.05
C VAL A 16 -1.59 33.55 4.84
N ASN A 17 -1.76 34.83 4.51
CA ASN A 17 -2.60 35.31 3.40
C ASN A 17 -4.09 34.95 3.55
N GLY A 18 -4.67 35.12 4.74
CA GLY A 18 -6.12 35.00 4.93
C GLY A 18 -6.70 33.59 4.71
N GLY A 19 -5.89 32.54 4.86
CA GLY A 19 -6.32 31.13 4.74
C GLY A 19 -5.89 30.44 3.45
N THR A 20 -5.24 31.15 2.52
CA THR A 20 -4.81 30.57 1.22
C THR A 20 -3.39 30.00 1.23
N GLY A 21 -2.66 30.09 2.35
CA GLY A 21 -1.34 29.47 2.49
C GLY A 21 -1.04 29.00 3.90
N VAL A 22 -0.45 27.81 4.03
CA VAL A 22 0.07 27.25 5.29
C VAL A 22 1.58 27.48 5.33
N GLN A 23 2.09 28.25 6.29
CA GLN A 23 3.51 28.23 6.62
C GLN A 23 3.80 27.03 7.53
N SER A 24 4.28 25.94 6.96
CA SER A 24 4.72 24.76 7.73
C SER A 24 5.82 25.10 8.72
N SER A 25 5.74 24.56 9.93
CA SER A 25 6.73 24.78 10.98
C SER A 25 7.98 23.89 10.78
N PHE A 26 9.04 24.17 11.55
CA PHE A 26 10.37 23.53 11.44
C PHE A 26 10.38 21.98 11.29
N PRO A 27 9.46 21.20 11.89
CA PRO A 27 9.42 19.74 11.73
C PRO A 27 9.16 19.25 10.29
N SER A 28 8.49 20.03 9.43
CA SER A 28 8.27 19.66 8.02
C SER A 28 9.58 19.60 7.23
N TRP A 29 10.61 20.33 7.67
CA TRP A 29 11.95 20.31 7.06
C TRP A 29 12.79 19.09 7.43
N LEU A 30 12.37 18.26 8.40
CA LEU A 30 13.09 17.04 8.78
C LEU A 30 12.71 15.83 7.91
N SER A 31 11.71 15.97 7.04
CA SER A 31 11.21 14.90 6.19
C SER A 31 11.42 15.24 4.71
N PRO A 32 12.02 14.33 3.91
CA PRO A 32 12.09 14.50 2.46
C PRO A 32 10.71 14.63 1.80
N LEU A 33 9.66 14.09 2.42
CA LEU A 33 8.28 14.30 1.95
C LEU A 33 7.83 15.74 2.17
N GLY A 34 8.19 16.35 3.31
CA GLY A 34 7.88 17.74 3.60
C GLY A 34 8.61 18.71 2.67
N TRP A 35 9.82 18.38 2.22
CA TRP A 35 10.53 19.16 1.20
C TRP A 35 9.72 19.26 -0.10
N GLY A 36 9.06 18.18 -0.53
CA GLY A 36 8.18 18.18 -1.69
C GLY A 36 7.06 19.24 -1.59
N GLN A 37 6.44 19.34 -0.42
CA GLN A 37 5.40 20.33 -0.14
C GLN A 37 5.94 21.77 -0.05
N GLN A 38 7.24 21.97 0.21
CA GLN A 38 7.88 23.28 0.29
C GLN A 38 8.36 23.85 -1.06
N LEU A 39 8.12 23.17 -2.19
CA LEU A 39 8.57 23.65 -3.51
C LEU A 39 7.85 24.92 -3.98
N TYR A 40 6.59 25.12 -3.55
CA TYR A 40 5.72 26.25 -3.94
C TYR A 40 5.83 26.61 -5.44
N PRO A 41 5.59 25.67 -6.36
CA PRO A 41 5.91 25.83 -7.79
C PRO A 41 5.16 26.99 -8.46
N PHE A 42 3.98 27.35 -7.95
CA PHE A 42 3.10 28.38 -8.51
C PHE A 42 3.12 29.71 -7.75
N THR A 43 3.92 29.83 -6.69
CA THR A 43 4.06 31.08 -5.92
C THR A 43 5.54 31.43 -5.75
N GLN A 44 6.11 31.24 -4.56
CA GLN A 44 7.53 31.49 -4.30
C GLN A 44 8.35 30.23 -4.57
N GLN A 45 8.77 30.04 -5.82
CA GLN A 45 9.54 28.86 -6.24
C GLN A 45 10.80 28.67 -5.38
N ARG A 46 10.82 27.60 -4.57
CA ARG A 46 11.99 27.24 -3.73
C ARG A 46 12.79 26.13 -4.39
N LEU A 47 13.38 26.43 -5.55
CA LEU A 47 14.13 25.44 -6.35
C LEU A 47 15.37 24.88 -5.62
N TRP A 48 15.92 25.62 -4.65
CA TRP A 48 17.02 25.14 -3.82
C TRP A 48 16.67 23.87 -3.01
N VAL A 49 15.38 23.58 -2.82
CA VAL A 49 14.89 22.35 -2.18
C VAL A 49 15.30 21.10 -2.97
N PHE A 50 15.44 21.18 -4.30
CA PHE A 50 16.04 20.10 -5.09
C PHE A 50 17.48 19.79 -4.66
N GLY A 51 18.21 20.79 -4.16
CA GLY A 51 19.52 20.61 -3.54
C GLY A 51 19.48 19.75 -2.29
N LEU A 52 18.42 19.83 -1.48
CA LEU A 52 18.24 18.94 -0.31
C LEU A 52 18.02 17.49 -0.74
N PHE A 53 17.20 17.25 -1.77
CA PHE A 53 17.02 15.91 -2.33
C PHE A 53 18.32 15.37 -2.92
N ALA A 54 19.04 16.17 -3.71
CA ALA A 54 20.33 15.78 -4.26
C ALA A 54 21.35 15.48 -3.16
N ALA A 55 21.45 16.32 -2.13
CA ALA A 55 22.34 16.12 -0.99
C ALA A 55 22.00 14.83 -0.23
N LEU A 56 20.70 14.55 -0.03
CA LEU A 56 20.26 13.32 0.62
C LEU A 56 20.61 12.08 -0.22
N ILE A 57 20.41 12.13 -1.55
CA ILE A 57 20.78 11.04 -2.46
C ILE A 57 22.29 10.80 -2.39
N VAL A 58 23.10 11.86 -2.51
CA VAL A 58 24.56 11.77 -2.43
C VAL A 58 25.00 11.21 -1.08
N ALA A 59 24.42 11.69 0.03
CA ALA A 59 24.72 11.19 1.36
C ALA A 59 24.33 9.71 1.51
N ALA A 60 23.16 9.30 1.03
CA ALA A 60 22.70 7.91 1.08
C ALA A 60 23.59 6.98 0.23
N VAL A 61 23.98 7.41 -0.98
CA VAL A 61 24.91 6.70 -1.85
C VAL A 61 26.28 6.59 -1.18
N ALA A 62 26.82 7.69 -0.63
CA ALA A 62 28.10 7.68 0.07
C ALA A 62 28.09 6.76 1.28
N VAL A 63 27.04 6.81 2.11
CA VAL A 63 26.86 5.89 3.24
C VAL A 63 26.78 4.45 2.73
N SER A 64 26.02 4.17 1.67
CA SER A 64 25.94 2.84 1.06
C SER A 64 27.31 2.33 0.60
N LEU A 65 28.12 3.17 -0.06
CA LEU A 65 29.47 2.82 -0.51
C LEU A 65 30.42 2.54 0.67
N VAL A 66 30.41 3.39 1.70
CA VAL A 66 31.21 3.18 2.92
C VAL A 66 30.78 1.91 3.66
N LEU A 67 29.48 1.63 3.71
CA LEU A 67 28.95 0.42 4.31
C LEU A 67 29.32 -0.81 3.47
N MET A 68 29.34 -0.71 2.15
CA MET A 68 29.73 -1.80 1.24
C MET A 68 31.22 -2.15 1.35
N THR A 69 32.10 -1.18 1.58
CA THR A 69 33.55 -1.44 1.78
C THR A 69 33.86 -2.06 3.14
N ARG A 70 32.99 -1.88 4.14
CA ARG A 70 33.14 -2.46 5.50
C ARG A 70 32.38 -3.77 5.69
N ARG A 71 31.55 -4.17 4.73
CA ARG A 71 30.69 -5.34 4.84
C ARG A 71 31.27 -6.48 4.01
N ASP A 72 31.60 -7.57 4.68
CA ASP A 72 31.96 -8.80 3.99
C ASP A 72 30.80 -9.30 3.11
N VAL A 73 31.15 -9.87 1.96
CA VAL A 73 30.17 -10.36 0.98
C VAL A 73 29.30 -11.42 1.63
N GLY A 74 27.99 -11.19 1.65
CA GLY A 74 27.00 -12.10 2.26
C GLY A 74 26.71 -11.84 3.74
N MET A 75 27.42 -10.94 4.41
CA MET A 75 27.22 -10.63 5.83
C MET A 75 26.40 -9.35 6.06
N GLY A 76 25.73 -9.28 7.21
CA GLY A 76 25.11 -8.06 7.73
C GLY A 76 26.15 -7.16 8.40
N ILE A 77 25.88 -5.86 8.47
CA ILE A 77 26.75 -4.88 9.15
C ILE A 77 26.56 -4.93 10.67
N PHE A 78 25.37 -5.29 11.10
CA PHE A 78 25.06 -5.50 12.50
C PHE A 78 25.38 -6.94 12.89
N PRO A 79 26.00 -7.16 14.07
CA PRO A 79 26.20 -8.49 14.60
C PRO A 79 24.86 -9.23 14.62
N THR A 80 24.82 -10.39 13.98
CA THR A 80 23.68 -11.29 14.09
C THR A 80 23.61 -11.72 15.55
N LYS A 81 22.54 -11.35 16.27
CA LYS A 81 22.36 -11.84 17.64
C LYS A 81 22.35 -13.36 17.61
N ASP A 82 23.10 -13.98 18.52
CA ASP A 82 23.03 -15.42 18.73
C ASP A 82 21.56 -15.79 18.95
N GLY A 83 21.03 -16.59 18.03
CA GLY A 83 19.66 -17.05 18.11
C GLY A 83 19.45 -17.88 19.37
N ALA A 84 18.18 -18.08 19.76
CA ALA A 84 17.89 -18.98 20.87
C ALA A 84 18.53 -20.37 20.64
N PRO A 85 19.09 -21.02 21.68
CA PRO A 85 19.76 -22.32 21.56
C PRO A 85 18.88 -23.43 20.95
N ARG A 86 17.56 -23.25 21.00
CA ARG A 86 16.58 -24.09 20.32
C ARG A 86 15.68 -23.19 19.47
N ALA A 87 15.50 -23.55 18.21
CA ALA A 87 14.49 -22.91 17.38
C ALA A 87 13.10 -23.13 17.99
N ALA A 88 12.30 -22.06 18.07
CA ALA A 88 10.92 -22.16 18.53
C ALA A 88 10.13 -23.12 17.63
N ALA A 89 9.23 -23.92 18.22
CA ALA A 89 8.42 -24.90 17.49
C ALA A 89 7.63 -24.27 16.32
N SER A 90 7.28 -22.99 16.40
CA SER A 90 6.64 -22.25 15.29
C SER A 90 7.48 -22.25 14.01
N LEU A 91 8.81 -22.23 14.10
CA LEU A 91 9.75 -22.24 12.96
C LEU A 91 9.92 -23.61 12.31
N SER A 92 9.33 -24.67 12.89
CA SER A 92 9.30 -26.00 12.27
C SER A 92 8.35 -26.10 11.07
N SER A 93 7.54 -25.06 10.82
CA SER A 93 6.57 -25.01 9.73
C SER A 93 6.91 -23.95 8.68
N ALA A 94 6.58 -24.23 7.42
CA ALA A 94 6.72 -23.27 6.32
C ALA A 94 5.96 -21.95 6.60
N PHE A 95 4.81 -22.03 7.29
CA PHE A 95 4.03 -20.86 7.69
C PHE A 95 4.74 -20.02 8.77
N GLY A 96 5.36 -20.65 9.77
CA GLY A 96 6.12 -19.93 10.78
C GLY A 96 7.36 -19.25 10.23
N LEU A 97 8.01 -19.84 9.23
CA LEU A 97 9.08 -19.19 8.47
C LEU A 97 8.56 -17.97 7.71
N ALA A 98 7.46 -18.12 6.96
CA ALA A 98 6.83 -17.01 6.23
C ALA A 98 6.46 -15.85 7.19
N ARG A 99 5.89 -16.16 8.36
CA ARG A 99 5.59 -15.18 9.41
C ARG A 99 6.83 -14.45 9.92
N ARG A 100 7.93 -15.15 10.17
CA ARG A 100 9.18 -14.53 10.64
C ARG A 100 9.76 -13.58 9.59
N LEU A 101 9.77 -14.01 8.33
CA LEU A 101 10.28 -13.19 7.23
C LEU A 101 9.40 -11.96 7.04
N GLN A 102 8.09 -12.13 6.87
CA GLN A 102 7.17 -11.07 6.49
C GLN A 102 6.69 -10.18 7.65
N GLY A 103 6.79 -10.66 8.91
CA GLY A 103 6.26 -9.93 10.07
C GLY A 103 6.94 -8.58 10.36
N GLY A 104 8.16 -8.35 9.89
CA GLY A 104 8.78 -7.01 9.92
C GLY A 104 8.10 -6.04 8.96
N VAL A 105 7.85 -6.49 7.72
CA VAL A 105 7.20 -5.70 6.67
C VAL A 105 5.76 -5.39 7.06
N LEU A 106 4.99 -6.39 7.52
CA LEU A 106 3.60 -6.20 7.95
C LEU A 106 3.48 -5.16 9.08
N ARG A 107 4.38 -5.17 10.08
CA ARG A 107 4.37 -4.18 11.16
C ARG A 107 4.66 -2.76 10.65
N GLY A 108 5.61 -2.62 9.72
CA GLY A 108 5.91 -1.32 9.10
C GLY A 108 4.69 -0.75 8.37
N TRP A 109 4.04 -1.59 7.54
CA TRP A 109 2.82 -1.21 6.84
C TRP A 109 1.65 -0.96 7.77
N ALA A 110 1.48 -1.75 8.84
CA ALA A 110 0.42 -1.52 9.82
C ALA A 110 0.55 -0.15 10.48
N VAL A 111 1.76 0.27 10.85
CA VAL A 111 1.99 1.62 11.39
C VAL A 111 1.66 2.70 10.35
N ALA A 112 2.07 2.51 9.09
CA ALA A 112 1.79 3.47 8.02
C ALA A 112 0.28 3.59 7.74
N VAL A 113 -0.39 2.46 7.55
CA VAL A 113 -1.85 2.36 7.32
C VAL A 113 -2.63 2.94 8.50
N PHE A 114 -2.23 2.65 9.74
CA PHE A 114 -2.90 3.22 10.91
C PHE A 114 -2.80 4.75 10.93
N ILE A 115 -1.61 5.30 10.70
CA ILE A 115 -1.40 6.75 10.67
C ILE A 115 -2.23 7.38 9.54
N LEU A 116 -2.15 6.82 8.33
CA LEU A 116 -2.91 7.32 7.17
C LEU A 116 -4.42 7.24 7.40
N GLY A 117 -4.92 6.13 7.93
CA GLY A 117 -6.33 5.94 8.22
C GLY A 117 -6.86 6.97 9.22
N VAL A 118 -6.14 7.17 10.33
CA VAL A 118 -6.48 8.24 11.30
C VAL A 118 -6.46 9.61 10.63
N SER A 119 -5.41 9.93 9.87
CA SER A 119 -5.30 11.22 9.18
C SER A 119 -6.45 11.46 8.20
N TYR A 120 -6.79 10.48 7.37
CA TYR A 120 -7.87 10.61 6.39
C TYR A 120 -9.25 10.69 7.03
N GLY A 121 -9.52 9.92 8.08
CA GLY A 121 -10.81 10.01 8.77
C GLY A 121 -11.04 11.36 9.45
N LEU A 122 -9.98 12.01 9.96
CA LEU A 122 -10.06 13.36 10.56
C LEU A 122 -10.30 14.47 9.52
N VAL A 123 -9.80 14.31 8.30
CA VAL A 123 -9.91 15.32 7.22
C VAL A 123 -11.35 15.47 6.72
N ILE A 124 -12.20 14.45 6.86
CA ILE A 124 -13.57 14.48 6.34
C ILE A 124 -14.39 15.60 6.96
N ASN A 125 -14.26 15.85 8.26
CA ASN A 125 -14.97 16.95 8.93
C ASN A 125 -14.52 18.33 8.40
N GLU A 126 -13.23 18.51 8.10
CA GLU A 126 -12.75 19.75 7.48
C GLU A 126 -13.33 19.93 6.09
N LEU A 127 -13.42 18.85 5.30
CA LEU A 127 -14.02 18.90 3.97
C LEU A 127 -15.51 19.26 4.03
N GLN A 128 -16.28 18.73 4.97
CA GLN A 128 -17.69 19.10 5.12
C GLN A 128 -17.87 20.61 5.31
N GLY A 129 -16.98 21.24 6.10
CA GLY A 129 -16.93 22.70 6.21
C GLY A 129 -16.68 23.38 4.86
N PHE A 130 -15.67 22.93 4.11
CA PHE A 130 -15.36 23.48 2.79
C PHE A 130 -16.47 23.29 1.75
N LEU A 131 -17.16 22.14 1.75
CA LEU A 131 -18.28 21.86 0.85
C LEU A 131 -19.50 22.72 1.15
N THR A 132 -19.68 23.10 2.42
CA THR A 132 -20.75 24.02 2.84
C THR A 132 -20.47 25.44 2.34
N ASP A 133 -19.19 25.85 2.36
CA ASP A 133 -18.77 27.20 2.02
C ASP A 133 -18.47 27.40 0.52
N ASN A 134 -18.29 26.32 -0.25
CA ASN A 134 -17.89 26.37 -1.66
C ASN A 134 -18.75 25.46 -2.56
N GLU A 135 -19.71 26.09 -3.24
CA GLU A 135 -20.65 25.42 -4.15
C GLU A 135 -19.95 24.78 -5.36
N GLU A 136 -18.90 25.40 -5.90
CA GLU A 136 -18.17 24.85 -7.06
C GLU A 136 -17.46 23.54 -6.68
N LEU A 137 -16.86 23.48 -5.49
CA LEU A 137 -16.25 22.26 -4.97
C LEU A 137 -17.31 21.16 -4.78
N ARG A 138 -18.50 21.53 -4.32
CA ARG A 138 -19.63 20.61 -4.12
C ARG A 138 -20.08 20.00 -5.45
N GLU A 139 -20.25 20.83 -6.48
CA GLU A 139 -20.63 20.37 -7.83
C GLU A 139 -19.61 19.40 -8.44
N VAL A 140 -18.31 19.58 -8.17
CA VAL A 140 -17.28 18.64 -8.63
C VAL A 140 -17.45 17.26 -7.99
N PHE A 141 -17.68 17.19 -6.68
CA PHE A 141 -17.87 15.89 -6.00
C PHE A 141 -19.19 15.21 -6.35
N LEU A 142 -20.24 15.99 -6.66
CA LEU A 142 -21.51 15.44 -7.15
C LEU A 142 -21.40 14.71 -8.50
N GLN A 143 -20.31 14.90 -9.25
CA GLN A 143 -20.04 14.13 -10.47
C GLN A 143 -19.63 12.68 -10.16
N PHE A 144 -19.20 12.41 -8.93
CA PHE A 144 -18.71 11.10 -8.48
C PHE A 144 -19.67 10.36 -7.54
N GLY A 145 -20.82 10.96 -7.22
CA GLY A 145 -21.86 10.36 -6.37
C GLY A 145 -22.95 11.36 -6.00
N ASP A 146 -24.08 10.85 -5.50
CA ASP A 146 -25.23 11.69 -5.11
C ASP A 146 -24.95 12.52 -3.85
N GLU A 147 -24.05 12.06 -2.98
CA GLU A 147 -23.64 12.74 -1.76
C GLU A 147 -22.12 13.05 -1.80
N PRO A 148 -21.71 14.33 -1.72
CA PRO A 148 -20.30 14.72 -1.84
C PRO A 148 -19.35 14.14 -0.80
N THR A 149 -19.82 13.95 0.43
CA THR A 149 -19.03 13.38 1.54
C THR A 149 -18.74 11.90 1.29
N GLU A 150 -19.71 11.14 0.81
CA GLU A 150 -19.63 9.72 0.47
C GLU A 150 -18.73 9.52 -0.75
N ALA A 151 -18.84 10.39 -1.76
CA ALA A 151 -17.93 10.41 -2.91
C ALA A 151 -16.47 10.63 -2.46
N PHE A 152 -16.23 11.61 -1.56
CA PHE A 152 -14.91 11.85 -1.01
C PHE A 152 -14.42 10.70 -0.12
N LEU A 153 -15.28 10.13 0.71
CA LEU A 153 -14.96 8.97 1.54
C LEU A 153 -14.58 7.77 0.67
N GLY A 154 -15.31 7.53 -0.42
CA GLY A 154 -14.98 6.52 -1.44
C GLY A 154 -13.60 6.75 -2.06
N LEU A 155 -13.25 8.00 -2.37
CA LEU A 155 -11.92 8.37 -2.85
C LEU A 155 -10.82 8.05 -1.81
N LEU A 156 -11.03 8.40 -0.53
CA LEU A 156 -10.08 8.08 0.54
C LEU A 156 -9.93 6.56 0.75
N ILE A 157 -11.03 5.81 0.64
CA ILE A 157 -11.01 4.35 0.68
C ILE A 157 -10.20 3.79 -0.51
N ALA A 158 -10.35 4.35 -1.70
CA ALA A 158 -9.55 3.97 -2.87
C ALA A 158 -8.05 4.22 -2.63
N PHE A 159 -7.67 5.36 -2.05
CA PHE A 159 -6.29 5.65 -1.65
C PHE A 159 -5.73 4.65 -0.62
N MET A 160 -6.53 4.26 0.37
CA MET A 160 -6.11 3.26 1.35
C MET A 160 -5.97 1.87 0.72
N THR A 161 -6.90 1.50 -0.15
CA THR A 161 -6.90 0.22 -0.88
C THR A 161 -5.64 0.07 -1.75
N ILE A 162 -5.29 1.09 -2.55
CA ILE A 162 -4.07 1.04 -3.36
C ILE A 162 -2.82 1.03 -2.47
N THR A 163 -2.83 1.71 -1.33
CA THR A 163 -1.74 1.66 -0.33
C THR A 163 -1.52 0.23 0.19
N ILE A 164 -2.58 -0.49 0.56
CA ILE A 164 -2.51 -1.89 1.00
C ILE A 164 -2.06 -2.81 -0.13
N THR A 165 -2.42 -2.49 -1.38
CA THR A 165 -1.94 -3.22 -2.56
C THR A 165 -0.42 -3.13 -2.69
N GLY A 166 0.19 -1.99 -2.33
CA GLY A 166 1.65 -1.86 -2.24
C GLY A 166 2.29 -2.86 -1.26
N TYR A 167 1.67 -3.08 -0.09
CA TYR A 167 2.07 -4.14 0.84
C TYR A 167 1.95 -5.53 0.20
N ALA A 168 0.84 -5.80 -0.47
CA ALA A 168 0.57 -7.08 -1.12
C ALA A 168 1.63 -7.38 -2.19
N VAL A 169 1.95 -6.42 -3.07
CA VAL A 169 2.99 -6.53 -4.10
C VAL A 169 4.35 -6.78 -3.46
N GLN A 170 4.77 -5.95 -2.51
CA GLN A 170 6.06 -6.08 -1.85
C GLN A 170 6.22 -7.46 -1.17
N SER A 171 5.16 -7.92 -0.51
CA SER A 171 5.21 -9.17 0.25
C SER A 171 5.12 -10.41 -0.64
N MET A 172 4.34 -10.36 -1.72
CA MET A 172 4.29 -11.41 -2.73
C MET A 172 5.61 -11.57 -3.48
N LEU A 173 6.24 -10.47 -3.89
CA LEU A 173 7.55 -10.47 -4.57
C LEU A 173 8.69 -10.98 -3.68
N ARG A 174 8.47 -11.13 -2.37
CA ARG A 174 9.44 -11.76 -1.49
C ARG A 174 9.68 -13.22 -1.82
N MET A 175 8.68 -13.93 -2.35
CA MET A 175 8.88 -15.28 -2.88
C MET A 175 9.94 -15.29 -3.99
N ARG A 176 9.93 -14.29 -4.87
CA ARG A 176 10.95 -14.13 -5.91
C ARG A 176 12.32 -13.81 -5.34
N ALA A 177 12.38 -12.97 -4.31
CA ALA A 177 13.63 -12.66 -3.63
C ALA A 177 14.27 -13.92 -3.01
N GLU A 178 13.50 -14.74 -2.29
CA GLU A 178 13.97 -16.01 -1.69
C GLU A 178 14.42 -17.02 -2.75
N GLU A 179 13.70 -17.11 -3.88
CA GLU A 179 14.13 -17.94 -5.02
C GLU A 179 15.46 -17.45 -5.60
N SER A 180 15.55 -16.16 -5.94
CA SER A 180 16.74 -15.58 -6.58
C SER A 180 17.99 -15.54 -5.68
N ALA A 181 17.79 -15.61 -4.36
CA ALA A 181 18.86 -15.69 -3.37
C ALA A 181 19.37 -17.13 -3.16
N GLY A 182 18.76 -18.13 -3.80
CA GLY A 182 19.13 -19.55 -3.64
C GLY A 182 18.65 -20.18 -2.33
N HIS A 183 17.87 -19.48 -1.50
CA HIS A 183 17.37 -20.02 -0.23
C HIS A 183 16.33 -21.13 -0.43
N LEU A 184 15.64 -21.11 -1.57
CA LEU A 184 14.55 -22.04 -1.86
C LEU A 184 15.03 -23.47 -2.09
N GLU A 185 16.22 -23.67 -2.70
CA GLU A 185 16.75 -25.00 -3.01
C GLU A 185 17.03 -25.84 -1.76
N PRO A 186 17.82 -25.37 -0.77
CA PRO A 186 18.04 -26.11 0.47
C PRO A 186 16.74 -26.42 1.22
N LEU A 187 15.76 -25.51 1.13
CA LEU A 187 14.47 -25.70 1.79
C LEU A 187 13.64 -26.80 1.11
N LEU A 188 13.67 -26.90 -0.22
CA LEU A 188 12.97 -27.96 -0.96
C LEU A 188 13.70 -29.30 -0.92
N ALA A 189 14.98 -29.33 -0.56
CA ALA A 189 15.69 -30.56 -0.21
C ALA A 189 15.24 -31.15 1.14
N THR A 190 14.49 -30.39 1.95
CA THR A 190 13.79 -30.91 3.15
C THR A 190 12.44 -31.53 2.78
N GLY A 191 11.64 -31.94 3.77
CA GLY A 191 10.29 -32.47 3.53
C GLY A 191 9.21 -31.45 3.11
N VAL A 192 9.57 -30.19 2.81
CA VAL A 192 8.59 -29.15 2.42
C VAL A 192 8.34 -29.19 0.92
N SER A 193 7.10 -29.41 0.51
CA SER A 193 6.72 -29.35 -0.91
C SER A 193 6.63 -27.90 -1.42
N ARG A 194 6.89 -27.71 -2.72
CA ARG A 194 6.75 -26.41 -3.43
C ARG A 194 5.39 -25.75 -3.17
N ARG A 195 4.31 -26.53 -3.24
CA ARG A 195 2.93 -26.05 -3.00
C ARG A 195 2.77 -25.55 -1.56
N ARG A 196 3.25 -26.32 -0.58
CA ARG A 196 3.14 -25.94 0.84
C ARG A 196 3.90 -24.66 1.13
N TRP A 197 5.06 -24.47 0.51
CA TRP A 197 5.85 -23.25 0.62
C TRP A 197 5.11 -22.04 0.05
N VAL A 198 4.60 -22.11 -1.19
CA VAL A 198 3.82 -21.01 -1.80
C VAL A 198 2.58 -20.68 -0.99
N LEU A 199 1.77 -21.69 -0.65
CA LEU A 199 0.53 -21.47 0.11
C LEU A 199 0.79 -20.83 1.48
N SER A 200 1.92 -21.15 2.11
CA SER A 200 2.33 -20.51 3.36
C SER A 200 2.63 -19.03 3.20
N HIS A 201 3.28 -18.64 2.09
CA HIS A 201 3.60 -17.24 1.80
C HIS A 201 2.34 -16.48 1.40
N VAL A 202 1.61 -16.97 0.40
CA VAL A 202 0.36 -16.37 -0.09
C VAL A 202 -0.65 -16.23 1.04
N GLY A 203 -0.82 -17.28 1.86
CA GLY A 203 -1.73 -17.25 3.01
C GLY A 203 -1.33 -16.21 4.06
N PHE A 204 -0.03 -16.05 4.34
CA PHE A 204 0.43 -14.99 5.24
C PHE A 204 0.20 -13.59 4.66
N VAL A 205 0.47 -13.39 3.37
CA VAL A 205 0.21 -12.10 2.71
C VAL A 205 -1.28 -11.79 2.74
N ALA A 206 -2.14 -12.77 2.42
CA ALA A 206 -3.59 -12.61 2.44
C ALA A 206 -4.11 -12.23 3.83
N LEU A 207 -3.61 -12.89 4.88
CA LEU A 207 -3.92 -12.50 6.26
C LEU A 207 -3.45 -11.08 6.57
N GLY A 208 -2.26 -10.70 6.12
CA GLY A 208 -1.75 -9.34 6.26
C GLY A 208 -2.62 -8.30 5.56
N VAL A 209 -3.08 -8.58 4.34
CA VAL A 209 -4.03 -7.71 3.62
C VAL A 209 -5.30 -7.53 4.43
N LEU A 210 -5.94 -8.63 4.87
CA LEU A 210 -7.16 -8.56 5.70
C LEU A 210 -6.95 -7.78 7.00
N LEU A 211 -5.79 -7.94 7.65
CA LEU A 211 -5.46 -7.19 8.86
C LEU A 211 -5.27 -5.70 8.59
N LEU A 212 -4.64 -5.32 7.47
CA LEU A 212 -4.47 -3.91 7.09
C LEU A 212 -5.79 -3.28 6.62
N THR A 213 -6.64 -4.04 5.94
CA THR A 213 -8.01 -3.65 5.58
C THR A 213 -8.84 -3.42 6.84
N LEU A 214 -8.79 -4.35 7.80
CA LEU A 214 -9.44 -4.18 9.11
C LEU A 214 -8.91 -2.95 9.84
N LEU A 215 -7.59 -2.76 9.87
CA LEU A 215 -6.96 -1.62 10.51
C LEU A 215 -7.37 -0.30 9.87
N THR A 216 -7.53 -0.27 8.55
CA THR A 216 -8.06 0.88 7.80
C THR A 216 -9.49 1.18 8.20
N ALA A 217 -10.38 0.18 8.14
CA ALA A 217 -11.78 0.34 8.52
C ALA A 217 -11.93 0.85 9.97
N LEU A 218 -11.13 0.32 10.90
CA LEU A 218 -11.14 0.76 12.29
C LEU A 218 -10.55 2.16 12.46
N SER A 219 -9.34 2.41 11.95
CA SER A 219 -8.67 3.70 12.17
C SER A 219 -9.40 4.86 11.47
N MET A 220 -9.70 4.70 10.18
CA MET A 220 -10.38 5.72 9.37
C MET A 220 -11.86 5.81 9.72
N GLY A 221 -12.56 4.69 9.87
CA GLY A 221 -13.99 4.70 10.19
C GLY A 221 -14.29 5.25 11.58
N VAL A 222 -13.50 4.90 12.61
CA VAL A 222 -13.71 5.45 13.95
C VAL A 222 -13.41 6.94 13.97
N THR A 223 -12.34 7.39 13.30
CA THR A 223 -12.01 8.83 13.27
C THR A 223 -12.99 9.63 12.42
N TYR A 224 -13.52 9.07 11.33
CA TYR A 224 -14.65 9.61 10.58
C TYR A 224 -15.84 9.86 11.51
N VAL A 225 -16.41 8.81 12.11
CA VAL A 225 -17.60 8.90 12.98
C VAL A 225 -17.38 9.87 14.14
N VAL A 226 -16.21 9.85 14.78
CA VAL A 226 -15.89 10.73 15.90
C VAL A 226 -15.74 12.19 15.47
N SER A 227 -15.16 12.45 14.29
CA SER A 227 -14.88 13.82 13.83
C SER A 227 -16.11 14.52 13.25
N THR A 228 -16.95 13.78 12.52
CA THR A 228 -18.18 14.32 11.92
C THR A 228 -19.37 14.27 12.88
N GLY A 229 -19.26 13.48 13.96
CA GLY A 229 -20.35 13.28 14.92
C GLY A 229 -21.51 12.45 14.37
N THR A 230 -21.28 11.68 13.29
CA THR A 230 -22.31 10.82 12.70
C THR A 230 -22.63 9.60 13.56
N ALA A 231 -23.62 8.80 13.15
CA ALA A 231 -24.04 7.63 13.91
C ALA A 231 -22.98 6.52 13.84
N TRP A 232 -22.74 5.82 14.96
CA TRP A 232 -21.84 4.66 15.00
C TRP A 232 -22.28 3.51 14.06
N SER A 233 -23.51 3.51 13.57
CA SER A 233 -23.96 2.57 12.53
C SER A 233 -23.24 2.79 11.19
N GLU A 234 -22.86 4.03 10.85
CA GLU A 234 -22.14 4.35 9.60
C GLU A 234 -20.72 3.79 9.57
N LEU A 235 -20.16 3.43 10.75
CA LEU A 235 -18.92 2.68 10.82
C LEU A 235 -19.01 1.37 10.03
N TRP A 236 -20.19 0.74 9.99
CA TRP A 236 -20.41 -0.48 9.22
C TRP A 236 -20.40 -0.25 7.72
N ASP A 237 -20.82 0.92 7.24
CA ASP A 237 -20.78 1.26 5.83
C ASP A 237 -19.32 1.47 5.37
N VAL A 238 -18.52 2.17 6.18
CA VAL A 238 -17.06 2.26 5.97
C VAL A 238 -16.42 0.88 5.98
N PHE A 239 -16.81 0.03 6.92
CA PHE A 239 -16.29 -1.33 7.02
C PHE A 239 -16.63 -2.16 5.77
N ALA A 240 -17.89 -2.13 5.33
CA ALA A 240 -18.34 -2.83 4.14
C ALA A 240 -17.62 -2.32 2.89
N ALA A 241 -17.48 -1.01 2.74
CA ALA A 241 -16.80 -0.39 1.61
C ALA A 241 -15.31 -0.81 1.55
N VAL A 242 -14.59 -0.70 2.67
CA VAL A 242 -13.16 -1.07 2.75
C VAL A 242 -12.94 -2.57 2.53
N PHE A 243 -13.82 -3.43 3.06
CA PHE A 243 -13.69 -4.89 2.86
C PHE A 243 -14.07 -5.33 1.44
N THR A 244 -15.05 -4.70 0.80
CA THR A 244 -15.41 -4.98 -0.60
C THR A 244 -14.20 -4.77 -1.51
N GLN A 245 -13.45 -3.70 -1.29
CA GLN A 245 -12.24 -3.37 -2.04
C GLN A 245 -11.09 -4.40 -1.88
N SER A 246 -11.11 -5.24 -0.84
CA SER A 246 -10.10 -6.30 -0.66
C SER A 246 -10.09 -7.34 -1.78
N ALA A 247 -11.22 -7.55 -2.47
CA ALA A 247 -11.30 -8.45 -3.61
C ALA A 247 -10.38 -8.02 -4.77
N ALA A 248 -10.26 -6.72 -5.03
CA ALA A 248 -9.34 -6.19 -6.03
C ALA A 248 -7.88 -6.40 -5.63
N ILE A 249 -7.56 -6.29 -4.33
CA ILE A 249 -6.22 -6.60 -3.80
C ILE A 249 -5.90 -8.08 -4.01
N PHE A 250 -6.85 -8.99 -3.76
CA PHE A 250 -6.66 -10.41 -4.02
C PHE A 250 -6.50 -10.73 -5.52
N ALA A 251 -7.24 -10.06 -6.40
CA ALA A 251 -7.04 -10.20 -7.84
C ALA A 251 -5.62 -9.76 -8.24
N PHE A 252 -5.15 -8.63 -7.69
CA PHE A 252 -3.78 -8.14 -7.92
C PHE A 252 -2.72 -9.10 -7.36
N MET A 253 -2.93 -9.67 -6.16
CA MET A 253 -2.07 -10.74 -5.63
C MET A 253 -2.03 -11.94 -6.56
N GLY A 254 -3.17 -12.33 -7.13
CA GLY A 254 -3.26 -13.41 -8.12
C GLY A 254 -2.43 -13.11 -9.36
N PHE A 255 -2.48 -11.87 -9.85
CA PHE A 255 -1.64 -11.41 -10.96
C PHE A 255 -0.15 -11.53 -10.62
N VAL A 256 0.29 -11.07 -9.45
CA VAL A 256 1.70 -11.22 -9.02
C VAL A 256 2.08 -12.70 -8.88
N MET A 257 1.18 -13.54 -8.38
CA MET A 257 1.39 -15.00 -8.30
C MET A 257 1.55 -15.63 -9.69
N LEU A 258 0.73 -15.21 -10.66
CA LEU A 258 0.84 -15.65 -12.05
C LEU A 258 2.19 -15.26 -12.66
N LEU A 259 2.61 -14.01 -12.48
CA LEU A 259 3.92 -13.53 -12.94
C LEU A 259 5.06 -14.30 -12.30
N PHE A 260 5.01 -14.53 -10.99
CA PHE A 260 6.01 -15.32 -10.28
C PHE A 260 6.07 -16.77 -10.77
N GLY A 261 4.91 -17.35 -11.10
CA GLY A 261 4.80 -18.70 -11.63
C GLY A 261 5.29 -18.84 -13.07
N LEU A 262 4.98 -17.88 -13.94
CA LEU A 262 5.19 -17.96 -15.39
C LEU A 262 6.47 -17.26 -15.88
N LEU A 263 6.71 -16.03 -15.39
CA LEU A 263 7.77 -15.13 -15.86
C LEU A 263 8.58 -14.56 -14.68
N PRO A 264 9.29 -15.39 -13.90
CA PRO A 264 9.92 -14.98 -12.64
C PRO A 264 10.92 -13.84 -12.78
N ASN A 265 11.61 -13.73 -13.91
CA ASN A 265 12.57 -12.64 -14.19
C ASN A 265 11.88 -11.27 -14.40
N LEU A 266 10.65 -11.28 -14.91
CA LEU A 266 9.87 -10.08 -15.15
C LEU A 266 8.90 -9.76 -14.01
N ALA A 267 8.71 -10.68 -13.06
CA ALA A 267 7.73 -10.54 -11.98
C ALA A 267 7.92 -9.23 -11.19
N VAL A 268 9.15 -8.86 -10.85
CA VAL A 268 9.43 -7.61 -10.10
C VAL A 268 9.08 -6.35 -10.91
N PRO A 269 9.67 -6.09 -12.09
CA PRO A 269 9.37 -4.86 -12.83
C PRO A 269 7.92 -4.80 -13.30
N VAL A 270 7.33 -5.91 -13.74
CA VAL A 270 5.94 -5.93 -14.24
C VAL A 270 4.95 -5.73 -13.10
N ALA A 271 5.15 -6.33 -11.93
CA ALA A 271 4.24 -6.12 -10.79
C ALA A 271 4.25 -4.68 -10.29
N TRP A 272 5.44 -4.05 -10.15
CA TRP A 272 5.54 -2.65 -9.76
C TRP A 272 5.05 -1.69 -10.84
N GLY A 273 5.30 -2.00 -12.11
CA GLY A 273 4.76 -1.23 -13.24
C GLY A 273 3.24 -1.28 -13.29
N ALA A 274 2.64 -2.46 -13.14
CA ALA A 274 1.19 -2.63 -13.07
C ALA A 274 0.58 -1.92 -11.84
N PHE A 275 1.27 -1.96 -10.70
CA PHE A 275 0.84 -1.25 -9.49
C PHE A 275 0.82 0.26 -9.70
N ALA A 276 1.90 0.82 -10.26
CA ALA A 276 1.97 2.23 -10.62
C ALA A 276 0.91 2.60 -11.67
N GLY A 277 0.70 1.73 -12.66
CA GLY A 277 -0.36 1.88 -13.65
C GLY A 277 -1.75 1.95 -13.00
N CYS A 278 -2.08 1.01 -12.10
CA CYS A 278 -3.36 1.03 -11.37
C CYS A 278 -3.52 2.30 -10.53
N PHE A 279 -2.46 2.77 -9.87
CA PHE A 279 -2.48 4.03 -9.14
C PHE A 279 -2.78 5.22 -10.06
N VAL A 280 -2.12 5.31 -11.21
CA VAL A 280 -2.36 6.40 -12.19
C VAL A 280 -3.79 6.33 -12.72
N VAL A 281 -4.26 5.14 -13.12
CA VAL A 281 -5.62 4.96 -13.64
C VAL A 281 -6.67 5.35 -12.59
N GLN A 282 -6.50 4.89 -11.34
CA GLN A 282 -7.46 5.12 -10.27
C GLN A 282 -7.51 6.59 -9.82
N GLN A 283 -6.37 7.28 -9.80
CA GLN A 283 -6.28 8.63 -9.23
C GLN A 283 -6.31 9.74 -10.28
N LEU A 284 -5.80 9.45 -11.47
CA LEU A 284 -5.61 10.44 -12.54
C LEU A 284 -6.31 10.03 -13.83
N GLY A 285 -6.93 8.84 -13.91
CA GLY A 285 -7.46 8.33 -15.18
C GLY A 285 -8.51 9.24 -15.80
N VAL A 286 -9.42 9.77 -14.99
CA VAL A 286 -10.44 10.73 -15.44
C VAL A 286 -9.80 12.05 -15.83
N LEU A 287 -8.85 12.54 -15.02
CA LEU A 287 -8.12 13.78 -15.28
C LEU A 287 -7.28 13.73 -16.57
N LEU A 288 -6.74 12.55 -16.90
CA LEU A 288 -5.94 12.28 -18.09
C LEU A 288 -6.78 11.86 -19.29
N ASP A 289 -8.11 11.82 -19.16
CA ASP A 289 -9.04 11.37 -20.20
C ASP A 289 -8.64 10.01 -20.80
N LEU A 290 -8.30 9.06 -19.93
CA LEU A 290 -7.86 7.73 -20.37
C LEU A 290 -9.04 6.95 -20.97
N PRO A 291 -8.80 6.18 -22.05
CA PRO A 291 -9.86 5.40 -22.67
C PRO A 291 -10.31 4.25 -21.75
N GLN A 292 -11.59 3.89 -21.85
CA GLN A 292 -12.25 2.90 -20.96
C GLN A 292 -11.50 1.57 -20.83
N TRP A 293 -10.92 1.06 -21.92
CA TRP A 293 -10.17 -0.20 -21.88
C TRP A 293 -8.99 -0.18 -20.89
N VAL A 294 -8.43 1.01 -20.59
CA VAL A 294 -7.37 1.18 -19.59
C VAL A 294 -7.93 1.03 -18.18
N PHE A 295 -9.14 1.54 -17.91
CA PHE A 295 -9.85 1.31 -16.65
C PHE A 295 -10.21 -0.16 -16.50
N ASP A 296 -10.72 -0.79 -17.55
CA ASP A 296 -11.14 -2.21 -17.52
C ASP A 296 -9.98 -3.17 -17.23
N LEU A 297 -8.73 -2.78 -17.46
CA LEU A 297 -7.55 -3.55 -17.06
C LEU A 297 -7.27 -3.51 -15.56
N SER A 298 -7.73 -2.48 -14.86
CA SER A 298 -7.54 -2.32 -13.43
C SER A 298 -8.53 -3.18 -12.66
N PRO A 299 -8.09 -4.06 -11.74
CA PRO A 299 -9.02 -4.83 -10.92
C PRO A 299 -9.89 -3.93 -10.01
N PHE A 300 -9.44 -2.70 -9.74
CA PHE A 300 -10.17 -1.74 -8.89
C PHE A 300 -11.34 -1.08 -9.60
N ALA A 301 -11.37 -1.08 -10.94
CA ALA A 301 -12.45 -0.47 -11.71
C ALA A 301 -13.74 -1.31 -11.74
N HIS A 302 -13.65 -2.59 -11.35
CA HIS A 302 -14.77 -3.53 -11.43
C HIS A 302 -15.59 -3.63 -10.14
N LEU A 303 -15.22 -2.90 -9.09
CA LEU A 303 -15.95 -2.89 -7.81
C LEU A 303 -16.74 -1.58 -7.67
N PRO A 304 -17.92 -1.63 -7.04
CA PRO A 304 -18.71 -0.42 -6.81
C PRO A 304 -17.93 0.57 -5.94
N ALA A 305 -18.08 1.85 -6.25
CA ALA A 305 -17.45 2.95 -5.53
C ALA A 305 -18.14 3.24 -4.18
N MET A 306 -18.22 2.24 -3.30
CA MET A 306 -18.82 2.39 -1.98
C MET A 306 -18.07 3.43 -1.12
N PRO A 307 -18.77 4.23 -0.29
CA PRO A 307 -20.22 4.21 -0.07
C PRO A 307 -21.06 4.97 -1.11
N ALA A 308 -20.44 5.71 -2.04
CA ALA A 308 -21.15 6.51 -3.04
C ALA A 308 -22.02 5.68 -4.01
N GLU A 309 -21.65 4.41 -4.23
CA GLU A 309 -22.45 3.44 -4.94
C GLU A 309 -22.93 2.32 -4.02
N ALA A 310 -24.10 1.76 -4.33
CA ALA A 310 -24.67 0.65 -3.57
C ALA A 310 -23.82 -0.62 -3.69
N PHE A 311 -23.84 -1.44 -2.64
CA PHE A 311 -23.16 -2.73 -2.65
C PHE A 311 -23.73 -3.67 -3.72
N GLU A 312 -22.85 -4.21 -4.55
CA GLU A 312 -23.20 -5.25 -5.51
C GLU A 312 -22.37 -6.53 -5.30
N LEU A 313 -23.08 -7.65 -5.10
CA LEU A 313 -22.44 -8.94 -4.83
C LEU A 313 -21.83 -9.58 -6.09
N ALA A 314 -22.43 -9.37 -7.26
CA ALA A 314 -22.00 -9.98 -8.52
C ALA A 314 -20.55 -9.60 -8.93
N PRO A 315 -20.18 -8.30 -9.01
CA PRO A 315 -18.81 -7.90 -9.35
C PRO A 315 -17.78 -8.41 -8.34
N LEU A 316 -18.12 -8.40 -7.04
CA LEU A 316 -17.28 -8.92 -5.97
C LEU A 316 -16.95 -10.41 -6.20
N LEU A 317 -17.97 -11.23 -6.43
CA LEU A 317 -17.79 -12.67 -6.66
C LEU A 317 -17.03 -12.96 -7.96
N ALA A 318 -17.31 -12.22 -9.02
CA ALA A 318 -16.60 -12.35 -10.29
C ALA A 318 -15.10 -12.06 -10.11
N LEU A 319 -14.75 -10.98 -9.40
CA LEU A 319 -13.37 -10.59 -9.18
C LEU A 319 -12.63 -11.58 -8.27
N LEU A 320 -13.29 -12.11 -7.24
CA LEU A 320 -12.74 -13.19 -6.41
C LEU A 320 -12.53 -14.49 -7.20
N ALA A 321 -13.41 -14.82 -8.15
CA ALA A 321 -13.23 -15.96 -9.04
C ALA A 321 -12.00 -15.77 -9.95
N VAL A 322 -11.82 -14.57 -10.52
CA VAL A 322 -10.61 -14.19 -11.28
C VAL A 322 -9.36 -14.31 -10.40
N ALA A 323 -9.41 -13.78 -9.17
CA ALA A 323 -8.32 -13.89 -8.21
C ALA A 323 -7.93 -15.35 -7.96
N ALA A 324 -8.91 -16.23 -7.72
CA ALA A 324 -8.68 -17.66 -7.52
C ALA A 324 -8.05 -18.32 -8.77
N ALA A 325 -8.57 -18.03 -9.96
CA ALA A 325 -8.05 -18.55 -11.21
C ALA A 325 -6.58 -18.16 -11.44
N LEU A 326 -6.22 -16.88 -11.19
CA LEU A 326 -4.86 -16.38 -11.33
C LEU A 326 -3.90 -17.06 -10.34
N HIS A 327 -4.29 -17.20 -9.07
CA HIS A 327 -3.50 -17.87 -8.05
C HIS A 327 -3.26 -19.34 -8.37
N LEU A 328 -4.30 -20.08 -8.75
CA LEU A 328 -4.21 -21.51 -9.09
C LEU A 328 -3.32 -21.71 -10.32
N THR A 329 -3.47 -20.86 -11.32
CA THR A 329 -2.67 -20.89 -12.55
C THR A 329 -1.19 -20.59 -12.26
N GLY A 330 -0.90 -19.53 -11.50
CA GLY A 330 0.46 -19.21 -11.06
C GLY A 330 1.09 -20.33 -10.25
N LEU A 331 0.34 -20.95 -9.34
CA LEU A 331 0.79 -22.10 -8.56
C LEU A 331 1.07 -23.33 -9.43
N ALA A 332 0.24 -23.58 -10.44
CA ALA A 332 0.43 -24.68 -11.38
C ALA A 332 1.71 -24.50 -12.22
N PHE A 333 1.95 -23.29 -12.75
CA PHE A 333 3.18 -22.98 -13.48
C PHE A 333 4.42 -23.08 -12.59
N PHE A 334 4.38 -22.52 -11.38
CA PHE A 334 5.48 -22.64 -10.41
C PHE A 334 5.79 -24.10 -10.04
N SER A 335 4.74 -24.93 -9.91
CA SER A 335 4.91 -26.35 -9.58
C SER A 335 5.57 -27.16 -10.69
N ARG A 336 5.52 -26.67 -11.95
CA ARG A 336 6.05 -27.38 -13.13
C ARG A 336 7.39 -26.84 -13.62
N ARG A 337 7.70 -25.56 -13.37
CA ARG A 337 8.96 -24.95 -13.84
C ARG A 337 10.15 -25.34 -12.98
N ASP A 338 11.34 -25.26 -13.54
CA ASP A 338 12.58 -25.37 -12.78
C ASP A 338 12.80 -24.15 -11.89
N ILE A 339 13.54 -24.37 -10.81
CA ILE A 339 13.91 -23.32 -9.86
C ILE A 339 15.09 -22.59 -10.46
N GLN A 340 15.00 -21.26 -10.49
CA GLN A 340 16.10 -20.46 -11.00
C GLN A 340 17.11 -20.22 -9.89
N THR A 341 18.29 -20.82 -10.02
CA THR A 341 19.46 -20.49 -9.22
C THR A 341 20.50 -19.69 -10.00
N LYS A 342 21.34 -18.99 -9.25
CA LYS A 342 22.47 -18.20 -9.77
C LYS A 342 23.68 -19.08 -9.99
#